data_AF-A0A521VWG3-F1
#
_entry.id   AF-A0A521VWG3-F1
#
_cell.length_a   1.000
_cell.length_b   1.000
_cell.length_c   1.000
_cell.angle_alpha   90.00
_cell.angle_beta   90.00
_cell.angle_gamma   90.00
#
_symmetry.space_group_name_H-M   'P 1'
#
loop_
_entity.id
_entity.type
_entity.pdbx_description
1 polymer ?
#
loop_
_entity_poly.entity_id
_entity_poly.type
_entity_poly.pdbx_seq_one_letter_code
_entity_poly.pdbx_strand_id
1 'polypeptide(L)'
;MTEKFRAAGVTLTELRLLATIGKHQPLAVNEASSLTGIDKAWVSRSLTTLAASLRQPGRPLALTPQGKTKVQRIIPLAVERNERLLAGKRNRAIFDKTLDEPQGQIGKLNEP
;
A
#
# COMPACT_ATOMS: atom_id res chain seq x y z
N MET A 1 4.25 -15.36 -10.76
CA MET A 1 3.37 -14.91 -9.63
C MET A 1 3.33 -13.38 -9.43
N THR A 2 4.39 -12.62 -9.73
CA THR A 2 4.37 -11.14 -9.93
C THR A 2 3.58 -10.68 -11.16
N GLU A 3 3.14 -11.63 -11.97
CA GLU A 3 2.55 -11.45 -13.29
C GLU A 3 1.17 -10.80 -13.27
N LYS A 4 0.29 -11.13 -12.30
CA LYS A 4 -1.04 -10.51 -12.19
C LYS A 4 -0.97 -9.01 -11.89
N PHE A 5 -0.02 -8.58 -11.05
CA PHE A 5 0.17 -7.15 -10.75
C PHE A 5 0.85 -6.42 -11.91
N ARG A 6 1.82 -7.07 -12.56
CA ARG A 6 2.43 -6.57 -13.79
C ARG A 6 1.39 -6.40 -14.90
N ALA A 7 0.45 -7.34 -15.06
CA ALA A 7 -0.67 -7.25 -15.99
C ALA A 7 -1.64 -6.11 -15.63
N ALA A 8 -1.79 -5.79 -14.35
CA ALA A 8 -2.52 -4.60 -13.88
C ALA A 8 -1.69 -3.29 -13.98
N GLY A 9 -0.48 -3.36 -14.54
CA GLY A 9 0.41 -2.22 -14.75
C GLY A 9 0.87 -1.56 -13.45
N VAL A 10 1.16 -2.36 -12.41
CA VAL A 10 1.76 -1.90 -11.15
C VAL A 10 2.81 -2.85 -10.60
N THR A 11 3.84 -2.28 -9.99
CA THR A 11 4.76 -3.01 -9.11
C THR A 11 4.11 -3.28 -7.74
N LEU A 12 4.73 -4.15 -6.94
CA LEU A 12 4.26 -4.39 -5.55
C LEU A 12 4.38 -3.12 -4.69
N THR A 13 5.41 -2.31 -4.92
CA THR A 13 5.65 -1.04 -4.23
C THR A 13 4.56 -0.03 -4.57
N GLU A 14 4.24 0.13 -5.86
CA GLU A 14 3.16 1.01 -6.33
C GLU A 14 1.79 0.54 -5.86
N LEU A 15 1.56 -0.79 -5.84
CA LEU A 15 0.36 -1.38 -5.29
C LEU A 15 0.20 -1.01 -3.81
N ARG A 16 1.25 -1.18 -3.00
CA ARG A 16 1.24 -0.81 -1.58
C ARG A 16 0.95 0.68 -1.41
N LEU A 17 1.60 1.53 -2.19
CA LEU A 17 1.42 2.97 -2.12
C LEU A 17 -0.02 3.39 -2.51
N LEU A 18 -0.57 2.84 -3.59
CA LEU A 18 -1.95 3.09 -4.03
C LEU A 18 -2.98 2.61 -3.00
N ALA A 19 -2.77 1.44 -2.39
CA ALA A 19 -3.64 0.91 -1.35
C ALA A 19 -3.61 1.79 -0.10
N THR A 20 -2.43 2.22 0.35
CA THR A 20 -2.28 3.12 1.49
C THR A 20 -2.93 4.48 1.24
N ILE A 21 -2.69 5.10 0.08
CA ILE A 21 -3.36 6.36 -0.28
C ILE A 21 -4.87 6.14 -0.37
N GLY A 22 -5.34 5.05 -0.99
CA GLY A 22 -6.77 4.75 -1.09
C GLY A 22 -7.47 4.65 0.27
N LYS A 23 -6.77 4.08 1.27
CA LYS A 23 -7.29 3.90 2.64
C LYS A 23 -7.21 5.15 3.51
N HIS A 24 -6.16 5.97 3.35
CA HIS A 24 -5.84 7.04 4.29
C HIS A 24 -5.81 8.44 3.68
N GLN A 25 -6.07 8.60 2.38
CA GLN A 25 -6.13 9.92 1.75
C GLN A 25 -7.11 10.86 2.47
N PRO A 26 -6.82 12.17 2.54
CA PRO A 26 -5.61 12.81 2.02
C PRO A 26 -4.34 12.54 2.85
N LEU A 27 -3.17 12.37 2.20
CA LEU A 27 -1.87 12.15 2.87
C LEU A 27 -0.75 13.07 2.39
N ALA A 28 0.12 13.52 3.27
CA ALA A 28 1.44 14.01 2.90
C ALA A 28 2.36 12.86 2.42
N VAL A 29 3.38 13.18 1.62
CA VAL A 29 4.38 12.20 1.16
C VAL A 29 5.10 11.52 2.33
N ASN A 30 5.37 12.26 3.41
CA ASN A 30 6.03 11.69 4.60
C ASN A 30 5.11 10.70 5.33
N GLU A 31 3.80 10.98 5.39
CA GLU A 31 2.82 10.08 5.99
C GLU A 31 2.69 8.81 5.14
N ALA A 32 2.65 8.94 3.81
CA ALA A 32 2.65 7.79 2.91
C ALA A 32 3.92 6.93 3.07
N SER A 33 5.10 7.55 3.22
CA SER A 33 6.36 6.85 3.50
C SER A 33 6.29 6.08 4.83
N SER A 34 5.83 6.73 5.89
CA SER A 34 5.71 6.13 7.22
C SER A 34 4.72 4.96 7.23
N LEU A 35 3.53 5.14 6.65
CA LEU A 35 2.48 4.12 6.62
C LEU A 35 2.81 2.92 5.72
N THR A 36 3.68 3.10 4.72
CA THR A 36 4.08 2.01 3.81
C THR A 36 5.38 1.32 4.22
N GLY A 37 6.17 1.97 5.07
CA GLY A 37 7.56 1.59 5.37
C GLY A 37 8.51 1.72 4.17
N ILE A 38 8.11 2.46 3.12
CA ILE A 38 8.93 2.71 1.92
C ILE A 38 9.66 4.04 2.12
N ASP A 39 10.94 4.11 1.78
CA ASP A 39 11.69 5.36 1.91
C ASP A 39 11.14 6.46 1.00
N LYS A 40 11.36 7.70 1.42
CA LYS A 40 10.77 8.88 0.78
C LYS A 40 11.20 9.06 -0.68
N ALA A 41 12.43 8.68 -1.04
CA ALA A 41 12.91 8.81 -2.42
C ALA A 41 12.19 7.83 -3.34
N TRP A 42 12.02 6.57 -2.89
CA TRP A 42 11.24 5.57 -3.61
C TRP A 42 9.75 5.88 -3.65
N VAL A 43 9.17 6.45 -2.59
CA VAL A 43 7.80 6.99 -2.64
C VAL A 43 7.70 8.06 -3.72
N SER A 44 8.58 9.06 -3.72
CA SER A 44 8.57 10.15 -4.71
C SER A 44 8.65 9.60 -6.14
N ARG A 45 9.56 8.66 -6.41
CA ARG A 45 9.72 8.02 -7.72
C ARG A 45 8.47 7.24 -8.14
N SER A 46 7.84 6.55 -7.19
CA SER A 46 6.59 5.81 -7.43
C SER A 46 5.43 6.78 -7.71
N LEU A 47 5.37 7.93 -7.02
CA LEU A 47 4.35 8.96 -7.27
C LEU A 47 4.49 9.56 -8.67
N THR A 48 5.70 9.78 -9.17
CA THR A 48 5.93 10.21 -10.56
C THR A 48 5.38 9.21 -11.56
N THR A 49 5.61 7.92 -11.32
CA THR A 49 5.10 6.82 -12.18
C THR A 49 3.58 6.71 -12.11
N LEU A 50 2.99 7.04 -10.96
CA LEU A 50 1.56 6.98 -10.70
C LEU A 50 0.81 8.30 -10.91
N ALA A 51 1.44 9.30 -11.54
CA ALA A 51 0.90 10.66 -11.62
C ALA A 51 -0.55 10.71 -12.15
N ALA A 52 -0.91 9.92 -13.17
CA ALA A 52 -2.28 9.88 -13.70
C ALA A 52 -3.33 9.33 -12.70
N SER A 53 -2.89 8.53 -11.74
CA SER A 53 -3.74 7.97 -10.68
C SER A 53 -3.90 8.91 -9.48
N LEU A 54 -3.21 10.07 -9.48
CA LEU A 54 -3.10 10.98 -8.34
C LEU A 54 -3.45 12.42 -8.75
N ARG A 55 -4.09 13.17 -7.86
CA ARG A 55 -4.32 14.62 -8.06
C ARG A 55 -3.07 15.40 -7.63
N GLN A 56 -2.48 16.31 -8.45
CA GLN A 56 -1.45 17.31 -8.01
C GLN A 56 -1.32 18.55 -8.94
N PRO A 57 -0.97 19.76 -8.42
CA PRO A 57 0.02 20.06 -7.36
C PRO A 57 -0.46 20.88 -6.13
N GLY A 58 0.25 20.76 -5.00
CA GLY A 58 0.08 21.57 -3.76
C GLY A 58 0.12 20.83 -2.40
N ARG A 59 -0.02 19.49 -2.39
CA ARG A 59 -0.32 18.61 -1.22
C ARG A 59 -1.70 18.88 -0.62
N PRO A 60 -2.43 17.85 -0.13
CA PRO A 60 -2.07 16.44 0.10
C PRO A 60 -2.41 15.42 -1.03
N LEU A 61 -1.78 14.24 -1.00
CA LEU A 61 -1.97 13.09 -1.90
C LEU A 61 -3.39 12.54 -1.82
N ALA A 62 -4.05 12.47 -2.98
CA ALA A 62 -5.34 11.84 -3.15
C ALA A 62 -5.45 11.20 -4.54
N LEU A 63 -6.23 10.11 -4.63
CA LEU A 63 -6.51 9.41 -5.86
C LEU A 63 -7.42 10.24 -6.77
N THR A 64 -7.14 10.19 -8.07
CA THR A 64 -8.13 10.56 -9.10
C THR A 64 -9.25 9.51 -9.14
N PRO A 65 -10.39 9.78 -9.81
CA PRO A 65 -11.38 8.74 -10.08
C PRO A 65 -10.76 7.50 -10.76
N GLN A 66 -9.87 7.72 -11.73
CA GLN A 66 -9.09 6.65 -12.37
C GLN A 66 -8.24 5.88 -11.37
N GLY A 67 -7.56 6.58 -10.45
CA GLY A 67 -6.78 5.98 -9.37
C GLY A 67 -7.63 5.11 -8.44
N LYS A 68 -8.84 5.56 -8.09
CA LYS A 68 -9.79 4.79 -7.29
C LYS A 68 -10.22 3.50 -8.01
N THR A 69 -10.56 3.60 -9.29
CA THR A 69 -10.90 2.42 -10.11
C THR A 69 -9.72 1.45 -10.20
N LYS A 70 -8.49 1.97 -10.34
CA LYS A 70 -7.28 1.15 -10.35
C LYS A 70 -7.13 0.38 -9.02
N VAL A 71 -7.28 1.05 -7.88
CA VAL A 71 -7.25 0.43 -6.54
C VAL A 71 -8.30 -0.66 -6.39
N GLN A 72 -9.55 -0.38 -6.77
CA GLN A 72 -10.64 -1.36 -6.67
C GLN A 72 -10.38 -2.64 -7.47
N ARG A 73 -9.66 -2.55 -8.60
CA ARG A 73 -9.29 -3.72 -9.40
C ARG A 73 -8.13 -4.53 -8.82
N ILE A 74 -7.16 -3.87 -8.20
CA ILE A 74 -5.92 -4.53 -7.73
C ILE A 74 -6.05 -5.14 -6.32
N ILE A 75 -6.90 -4.58 -5.45
CA ILE A 75 -7.05 -5.06 -4.06
C ILE A 75 -7.51 -6.53 -4.01
N PRO A 76 -8.53 -6.98 -4.78
CA PRO A 76 -8.93 -8.38 -4.78
C PRO A 76 -7.80 -9.33 -5.18
N LEU A 77 -6.93 -8.93 -6.10
CA LEU A 77 -5.76 -9.73 -6.51
C LEU A 77 -4.74 -9.87 -5.38
N ALA A 78 -4.56 -8.82 -4.58
CA ALA A 78 -3.71 -8.85 -3.40
C ALA A 78 -4.28 -9.73 -2.29
N VAL A 79 -5.60 -9.66 -2.05
CA VAL A 79 -6.31 -10.54 -1.12
C VAL A 79 -6.18 -11.99 -1.56
N GLU A 80 -6.53 -12.31 -2.81
CA GLU A 80 -6.42 -13.66 -3.35
C GLU A 80 -5.01 -14.23 -3.21
N ARG A 81 -3.98 -13.43 -3.49
CA ARG A 81 -2.59 -13.83 -3.29
C ARG A 81 -2.31 -14.15 -1.82
N ASN A 82 -2.72 -13.28 -0.90
CA ASN A 82 -2.47 -13.47 0.52
C ASN A 82 -3.20 -14.71 1.05
N GLU A 83 -4.45 -14.93 0.65
CA GLU A 83 -5.22 -16.14 0.96
C GLU A 83 -4.49 -17.40 0.49
N ARG A 84 -3.98 -17.42 -0.74
CA ARG A 84 -3.21 -18.56 -1.26
C ARG A 84 -1.90 -18.80 -0.51
N LEU A 85 -1.20 -17.74 -0.10
CA LEU A 85 0.05 -17.86 0.68
C LEU A 85 -0.20 -18.36 2.11
N LEU A 86 -1.39 -18.07 2.64
CA LEU A 86 -1.80 -18.48 3.98
C LEU A 86 -2.57 -19.82 3.97
N ALA A 87 -2.98 -20.30 2.79
CA ALA A 87 -3.62 -21.60 2.62
C ALA A 87 -2.70 -22.72 3.11
N GLY A 88 -3.18 -23.51 4.06
CA GLY A 88 -2.43 -24.60 4.70
C GLY A 88 -1.73 -24.23 6.01
N LYS A 89 -1.76 -22.97 6.44
CA LYS A 89 -1.25 -22.59 7.77
C LYS A 89 -2.33 -22.84 8.84
N ARG A 90 -2.13 -23.88 9.67
CA ARG A 90 -3.05 -24.24 10.78
C ARG A 90 -3.34 -23.09 11.76
N ASN A 91 -2.46 -22.10 11.84
CA ASN A 91 -2.51 -21.03 12.82
C ASN A 91 -2.52 -19.62 12.19
N ARG A 92 -3.39 -19.38 11.21
CA ARG A 92 -3.59 -18.05 10.61
C ARG A 92 -3.82 -16.96 11.66
N ALA A 93 -4.67 -17.21 12.66
CA ALA A 93 -4.95 -16.27 13.73
C ALA A 93 -3.71 -15.94 14.60
N ILE A 94 -2.82 -16.92 14.81
CA ILE A 94 -1.56 -16.67 15.55
C ILE A 94 -0.62 -15.83 14.69
N PHE A 95 -0.52 -16.13 13.40
CA PHE A 95 0.29 -15.35 12.48
C PHE A 95 -0.17 -13.88 12.40
N ASP A 96 -1.48 -13.65 12.28
CA ASP A 96 -2.06 -12.31 12.27
C ASP A 96 -1.77 -11.57 13.59
N LYS A 97 -2.00 -12.24 14.74
CA LYS A 97 -1.68 -11.68 16.06
C LYS A 97 -0.19 -11.32 16.23
N THR A 98 0.70 -12.20 15.78
CA THR A 98 2.16 -11.96 15.84
C THR A 98 2.61 -10.85 14.89
N LEU A 99 1.86 -10.54 13.83
CA LEU A 99 2.15 -9.40 12.95
C LEU A 99 1.64 -8.07 13.52
N ASP A 100 0.58 -8.09 14.33
CA ASP A 100 0.04 -6.90 15.00
C ASP A 100 0.95 -6.41 16.15
N GLU A 101 1.57 -7.33 16.87
CA GLU A 101 2.48 -7.03 18.00
C GLU A 101 3.67 -6.11 17.62
N PRO A 102 4.47 -6.38 16.58
CA PRO A 102 5.56 -5.50 16.17
C PRO A 102 5.06 -4.20 15.53
N GLN A 103 3.88 -4.18 14.89
CA GLN A 103 3.30 -2.93 14.35
C GLN A 103 2.90 -1.97 15.47
N GLY A 104 2.37 -2.47 16.58
CA GLY A 104 2.08 -1.69 17.78
C GLY A 104 3.33 -1.16 18.50
N GLN A 105 4.45 -1.89 18.45
CA GLN A 105 5.72 -1.45 19.04
C GLN A 105 6.43 -0.39 18.17
N ILE A 106 6.37 -0.52 16.85
CA ILE A 106 6.94 0.47 15.91
C ILE A 106 6.15 1.80 15.97
N GLY A 107 4.84 1.76 16.22
CA GLY A 107 4.03 2.96 16.45
C GLY A 107 4.46 3.76 17.69
N LYS A 108 4.87 3.08 18.76
CA LYS A 108 5.28 3.71 20.04
C LYS A 108 6.71 4.26 20.04
N LEU A 109 7.55 3.86 19.08
CA LEU A 109 8.92 4.35 18.93
C LEU A 109 9.01 5.64 18.09
N ASN A 110 7.88 6.11 17.53
CA ASN A 110 7.80 7.29 16.67
C ASN A 110 6.96 8.44 17.26
N GLU A 111 6.56 8.35 18.53
CA GLU A 111 6.02 9.51 19.26
C GLU A 111 7.20 10.32 19.85
N PRO A 112 7.18 11.66 19.77
CA PRO A 112 8.27 12.53 20.23
C PRO A 112 8.49 12.50 21.75
#